data_AF-A0A1M6XF22-F1
#
_entry.id   AF-A0A1M6XF22-F1
#
_cell.length_a   1.000
_cell.length_b   1.000
_cell.length_c   1.000
_cell.angle_alpha   90.00
_cell.angle_beta   90.00
_cell.angle_gamma   90.00
#
_symmetry.space_group_name_H-M   'P 1'
#
loop_
_entity.id
_entity.type
_entity.pdbx_description
1 polymer ?
#
loop_
_entity_poly.entity_id
_entity_poly.type
_entity_poly.pdbx_seq_one_letter_code
_entity_poly.pdbx_strand_id
1 'polypeptide(L)'
;MNNHSKRLIDQVLHALGRYEDGKVEEDELLLDIEGISSAIEEEGVHNLVSNLALRIDESRHLYDVEEGKVFLSSEIGEFKKAIQKVDS
;
A
#
# COMPACT_ATOMS: atom_id res chain seq x y z
N MET A 1 1.48 8.93 -15.00
CA MET A 1 2.38 7.85 -14.51
C MET A 1 3.16 7.18 -15.64
N ASN A 2 4.48 6.97 -15.46
CA ASN A 2 5.32 6.26 -16.44
C ASN A 2 5.17 4.72 -16.38
N ASN A 3 5.71 3.98 -17.36
CA ASN A 3 5.59 2.51 -17.44
C ASN A 3 6.27 1.77 -16.27
N HIS A 4 7.34 2.32 -15.72
CA HIS A 4 8.06 1.73 -14.58
C HIS A 4 7.21 1.84 -13.31
N SER A 5 6.74 3.05 -12.99
CA SER A 5 5.81 3.32 -11.90
C SER A 5 4.54 2.47 -11.99
N LYS A 6 3.96 2.30 -13.20
CA LYS A 6 2.80 1.41 -13.41
C LYS A 6 3.04 -0.02 -12.94
N ARG A 7 4.18 -0.61 -13.33
CA ARG A 7 4.54 -1.98 -12.92
C ARG A 7 4.74 -2.10 -11.42
N LEU A 8 5.34 -1.09 -10.79
CA LEU A 8 5.51 -1.07 -9.33
C LEU A 8 4.16 -0.94 -8.62
N ILE A 9 3.24 -0.14 -9.15
CA ILE A 9 1.87 -0.06 -8.62
C ILE A 9 1.12 -1.38 -8.78
N ASP A 10 1.27 -2.09 -9.90
CA ASP A 10 0.69 -3.43 -10.05
C ASP A 10 1.22 -4.41 -8.99
N GLN A 11 2.50 -4.31 -8.62
CA GLN A 11 3.08 -5.09 -7.53
C GLN A 11 2.49 -4.70 -6.16
N VAL A 12 2.29 -3.41 -5.90
CA VAL A 12 1.60 -2.94 -4.67
C VAL A 12 0.18 -3.52 -4.61
N LEU A 13 -0.58 -3.42 -5.70
CA LEU A 13 -1.95 -3.95 -5.76
C LEU A 13 -1.99 -5.47 -5.55
N HIS A 14 -0.99 -6.19 -6.06
CA HIS A 14 -0.86 -7.62 -5.82
C HIS A 14 -0.54 -7.94 -4.35
N ALA A 15 0.38 -7.20 -3.71
CA ALA A 15 0.69 -7.37 -2.28
C ALA A 15 -0.55 -7.08 -1.40
N LEU A 16 -1.28 -6.02 -1.72
CA LEU A 16 -2.56 -5.69 -1.07
C LEU A 16 -3.59 -6.81 -1.22
N GLY A 17 -3.72 -7.40 -2.41
CA GLY A 17 -4.62 -8.53 -2.63
C GLY A 17 -4.25 -9.77 -1.81
N ARG A 18 -2.94 -10.06 -1.64
CA ARG A 18 -2.49 -11.15 -0.75
C ARG A 18 -2.90 -10.90 0.70
N TYR A 19 -2.82 -9.66 1.16
CA TYR A 19 -3.25 -9.27 2.51
C TYR A 19 -4.76 -9.37 2.67
N GLU A 20 -5.54 -8.84 1.72
CA GLU A 20 -7.01 -8.92 1.72
C GLU A 20 -7.51 -10.39 1.69
N ASP A 21 -6.77 -11.28 1.03
CA ASP A 21 -7.03 -12.73 1.01
C ASP A 21 -6.60 -13.46 2.31
N GLY A 22 -5.97 -12.76 3.26
CA GLY A 22 -5.42 -13.34 4.49
C GLY A 22 -4.22 -14.28 4.25
N LYS A 23 -3.52 -14.14 3.12
CA LYS A 23 -2.34 -14.96 2.79
C LYS A 23 -1.07 -14.43 3.44
N VAL A 24 -1.07 -13.16 3.86
CA VAL A 24 0.04 -12.49 4.53
C VAL A 24 -0.50 -11.61 5.65
N GLU A 25 0.35 -11.32 6.64
CA GLU A 25 0.07 -10.39 7.73
C GLU A 25 0.69 -9.01 7.47
N GLU A 26 0.40 -8.03 8.32
CA GLU A 26 0.79 -6.63 8.15
C GLU A 26 2.32 -6.44 8.11
N ASP A 27 3.08 -7.28 8.84
CA ASP A 27 4.55 -7.27 8.83
C ASP A 27 5.11 -7.59 7.44
N GLU A 28 4.62 -8.65 6.80
CA GLU A 28 5.07 -9.05 5.46
C GLU A 28 4.57 -8.04 4.41
N LEU A 29 3.34 -7.53 4.57
CA LEU A 29 2.82 -6.49 3.71
C LEU A 29 3.69 -5.23 3.77
N LEU A 30 4.07 -4.76 4.96
CA LEU A 30 4.89 -3.57 5.13
C LEU A 30 6.23 -3.70 4.39
N LEU A 31 6.90 -4.84 4.55
CA LEU A 31 8.18 -5.11 3.87
C LEU A 31 8.04 -5.08 2.34
N ASP A 32 6.97 -5.67 1.81
CA ASP A 32 6.68 -5.62 0.37
C ASP A 32 6.48 -4.17 -0.09
N ILE A 33 5.66 -3.38 0.63
CA ILE A 33 5.35 -1.99 0.25
C ILE A 33 6.58 -1.08 0.37
N GLU A 34 7.38 -1.18 1.42
CA GLU A 34 8.61 -0.40 1.60
C GLU A 34 9.64 -0.69 0.50
N GLY A 35 9.82 -1.98 0.18
CA GLY A 35 10.69 -2.42 -0.90
C GLY A 35 10.27 -1.84 -2.24
N ILE A 36 8.97 -1.89 -2.56
CA ILE A 36 8.44 -1.32 -3.80
C ILE A 36 8.56 0.21 -3.81
N SER A 37 8.22 0.89 -2.71
CA SER A 37 8.28 2.34 -2.62
C SER A 37 9.67 2.89 -2.93
N SER A 38 10.71 2.22 -2.41
CA SER A 38 12.11 2.61 -2.64
C SER A 38 12.53 2.60 -4.13
N ALA A 39 11.80 1.88 -4.99
CA ALA A 39 12.07 1.78 -6.42
C ALA A 39 11.28 2.79 -7.28
N ILE A 40 10.40 3.60 -6.68
CA ILE A 40 9.56 4.57 -7.38
C ILE A 40 10.27 5.92 -7.46
N GLU A 41 10.53 6.39 -8.67
CA GLU A 41 11.18 7.69 -8.92
C GLU A 41 10.18 8.85 -9.07
N GLU A 42 8.94 8.55 -9.48
CA GLU A 42 7.90 9.57 -9.69
C GLU A 42 7.36 10.03 -8.34
N GLU A 43 7.77 11.23 -7.90
CA GLU A 43 7.49 11.77 -6.55
C GLU A 43 6.03 11.63 -6.11
N GLY A 44 5.07 11.96 -6.99
CA GLY A 44 3.64 11.84 -6.67
C GLY A 44 3.20 10.40 -6.37
N VAL A 45 3.73 9.43 -7.11
CA VAL A 45 3.44 8.01 -6.93
C VAL A 45 4.18 7.47 -5.71
N HIS A 46 5.46 7.84 -5.55
CA HIS A 46 6.27 7.50 -4.38
C HIS A 46 5.58 7.96 -3.09
N ASN A 47 5.06 9.18 -3.04
CA ASN A 47 4.38 9.71 -1.87
C ASN A 47 3.11 8.94 -1.54
N LEU A 48 2.35 8.48 -2.54
CA LEU A 48 1.17 7.65 -2.31
C LEU A 48 1.54 6.28 -1.69
N VAL A 49 2.56 5.62 -2.22
CA VAL A 49 2.98 4.29 -1.74
C VAL A 49 3.67 4.40 -0.38
N SER A 50 4.52 5.40 -0.16
CA SER A 50 5.14 5.67 1.14
C SER A 50 4.10 6.02 2.21
N ASN A 51 3.05 6.79 1.87
CA ASN A 51 1.96 7.04 2.81
C ASN A 51 1.20 5.76 3.16
N LEU A 52 0.98 4.86 2.20
CA LEU A 52 0.37 3.56 2.48
C LEU A 52 1.24 2.73 3.45
N ALA A 53 2.57 2.72 3.26
CA ALA A 53 3.49 2.06 4.19
C ALA A 53 3.37 2.62 5.62
N LEU A 54 3.30 3.95 5.77
CA LEU A 54 3.11 4.60 7.07
C LEU A 54 1.79 4.17 7.74
N ARG A 55 0.71 3.99 6.98
CA ARG A 55 -0.58 3.55 7.51
C ARG A 55 -0.54 2.08 7.94
N ILE A 56 0.14 1.23 7.17
CA ILE A 56 0.39 -0.17 7.58
C ILE A 56 1.17 -0.21 8.89
N ASP A 57 2.23 0.60 9.01
CA ASP A 57 3.01 0.67 10.23
C ASP A 57 2.22 1.21 11.43
N GLU A 58 1.43 2.27 11.21
CA GLU A 58 0.50 2.83 12.20
C GLU A 58 -0.48 1.77 12.72
N SER A 59 -1.04 0.97 11.81
CA SER A 59 -2.00 -0.08 12.16
C SER A 59 -1.44 -1.07 13.18
N ARG A 60 -0.19 -1.47 12.96
CA ARG A 60 0.53 -2.45 13.81
C ARG A 60 0.82 -1.93 15.21
N HIS A 61 0.93 -0.61 15.37
CA HIS A 61 1.39 0.00 16.62
C HIS A 61 0.25 0.65 17.43
N LEU A 62 -0.80 1.15 16.77
CA LEU A 62 -1.82 1.98 17.41
C LEU A 62 -3.16 1.28 17.64
N TYR A 63 -3.43 0.18 16.95
CA TYR A 63 -4.72 -0.52 17.01
C TYR A 63 -4.55 -1.95 17.49
N ASP A 64 -5.63 -2.51 18.04
CA ASP A 64 -5.72 -3.96 18.17
C ASP A 64 -5.95 -4.60 16.80
N VAL A 65 -5.86 -5.94 16.75
CA VAL A 65 -5.89 -6.70 15.48
C VAL A 65 -7.19 -6.49 14.69
N GLU A 66 -8.35 -6.34 15.36
CA GLU A 66 -9.61 -6.15 14.64
C GLU A 66 -9.77 -4.70 14.16
N GLU A 67 -9.45 -3.73 15.03
CA GLU A 67 -9.46 -2.32 14.67
C GLU A 67 -8.49 -1.99 13.54
N GLY A 68 -7.27 -2.55 13.60
CA GLY A 68 -6.23 -2.38 12.58
C GLY A 68 -6.66 -2.89 11.21
N LYS A 69 -7.33 -4.04 11.15
CA LYS A 69 -7.88 -4.59 9.89
C LYS A 69 -8.94 -3.68 9.27
N VAL A 70 -9.84 -3.13 10.09
CA VAL A 70 -10.88 -2.20 9.62
C VAL A 70 -10.24 -0.91 9.11
N PHE A 71 -9.29 -0.36 9.86
CA PHE A 71 -8.52 0.82 9.48
C PHE A 71 -7.79 0.61 8.14
N LEU A 72 -7.03 -0.48 8.01
CA LEU A 72 -6.29 -0.76 6.78
C LEU A 72 -7.18 -1.02 5.58
N SER A 73 -8.33 -1.67 5.77
CA SER A 73 -9.31 -1.83 4.69
C SER A 73 -9.76 -0.47 4.12
N SER A 74 -9.98 0.52 5.00
CA SER A 74 -10.31 1.89 4.59
C SER A 74 -9.14 2.57 3.86
N GLU A 75 -7.94 2.52 4.43
CA GLU A 75 -6.74 3.15 3.84
C GLU A 75 -6.38 2.54 2.46
N ILE A 76 -6.51 1.22 2.31
CA ILE A 76 -6.35 0.51 1.03
C ILE A 76 -7.36 1.01 0.01
N GLY A 77 -8.62 1.20 0.42
CA GLY A 77 -9.66 1.76 -0.43
C GLY A 77 -9.32 3.18 -0.92
N GLU A 78 -8.84 4.04 -0.03
CA GLU A 78 -8.42 5.40 -0.39
C GLU A 78 -7.18 5.41 -1.29
N PHE A 79 -6.20 4.54 -1.03
CA PHE A 79 -5.04 4.36 -1.90
C PHE A 79 -5.46 3.94 -3.32
N LYS A 80 -6.32 2.92 -3.46
CA LYS A 80 -6.82 2.44 -4.76
C LYS A 80 -7.50 3.58 -5.55
N LYS A 81 -8.30 4.42 -4.88
CA LYS A 81 -8.93 5.61 -5.50
C LYS A 81 -7.90 6.67 -5.90
N ALA A 82 -6.89 6.91 -5.07
CA ALA A 82 -5.85 7.90 -5.36
C ALA A 82 -5.02 7.49 -6.60
N ILE A 83 -4.65 6.21 -6.70
CA ILE A 83 -3.93 5.67 -7.86
C ILE A 83 -4.74 5.83 -9.15
N GLN A 84 -6.04 5.53 -9.14
CA GLN A 84 -6.89 5.72 -10.32
C GLN A 84 -6.89 7.16 -10.84
N LYS A 85 -6.81 8.15 -9.93
CA LYS A 85 -6.74 9.58 -10.31
C LYS A 85 -5.40 9.97 -10.92
N VAL A 86 -4.31 9.32 -10.52
CA VAL A 86 -2.95 9.60 -11.01
C VAL A 86 -2.65 8.85 -12.32
N ASP A 87 -3.38 7.77 -12.60
CA ASP A 87 -3.31 7.02 -13.87
C ASP A 87 -4.19 7.61 -14.98
N SER A 88 -5.19 8.42 -14.62
CA SER A 88 -6.09 9.15 -15.56
C SER A 88 -5.36 10.29 -16.28
#